data_AF-A0A1J8Q2W8-F1
#
_entry.id   AF-A0A1J8Q2W8-F1
#
_cell.length_a   1.000
_cell.length_b   1.000
_cell.length_c   1.000
_cell.angle_alpha   90.00
_cell.angle_beta   90.00
_cell.angle_gamma   90.00
#
_symmetry.space_group_name_H-M   'P 1'
#
loop_
_entity.id
_entity.type
_entity.pdbx_description
1 polymer ?
#
loop_
_entity_poly.entity_id
_entity_poly.type
_entity_poly.pdbx_seq_one_letter_code
_entity_poly.pdbx_strand_id
1 'polypeptide(L)' 'TYDIYSHASASTAKLWLAQNLTVSLPSIAQGFVMNGESAGDESGYSASSAGDVNGDGLDDLIVGAYQADPNS' A
#
# COMPACT_ATOMS: atom_id res chain seq x y z
N THR A 1 -6.63 27.37 -9.52
CA THR A 1 -6.53 25.92 -9.26
C THR A 1 -7.76 25.51 -8.48
N TYR A 2 -8.44 24.45 -8.90
CA TYR A 2 -9.62 23.94 -8.20
C TYR A 2 -9.20 22.67 -7.46
N ASP A 3 -9.26 22.69 -6.13
CA ASP A 3 -9.11 21.49 -5.33
C ASP A 3 -10.48 20.82 -5.22
N ILE A 4 -10.59 19.58 -5.72
CA ILE A 4 -11.79 18.77 -5.63
C ILE A 4 -11.56 17.75 -4.52
N TYR A 5 -12.23 17.92 -3.38
CA TYR A 5 -12.24 16.93 -2.32
C TYR A 5 -13.37 15.93 -2.57
N SER A 6 -13.07 14.64 -2.59
CA SER A 6 -14.06 13.57 -2.48
C SER A 6 -14.02 12.99 -1.07
N HIS A 7 -15.17 12.52 -0.57
CA HIS A 7 -15.21 11.86 0.74
C HIS A 7 -14.59 10.47 0.63
N ALA A 8 -13.70 10.12 1.56
CA ALA A 8 -12.90 8.88 1.53
C ALA A 8 -13.73 7.57 1.50
N SER A 9 -15.04 7.64 1.77
CA SER A 9 -15.96 6.51 1.69
C SER A 9 -16.83 6.46 0.42
N ALA A 10 -16.64 7.38 -0.54
CA ALA A 10 -17.34 7.32 -1.83
C ALA A 10 -16.54 6.48 -2.81
N SER A 11 -17.15 5.41 -3.32
CA SER A 11 -16.60 4.65 -4.44
C SER A 11 -16.69 5.39 -5.78
N THR A 12 -17.35 6.56 -5.85
CA THR A 12 -17.47 7.36 -7.08
C THR A 12 -17.59 8.87 -6.81
N ALA A 13 -16.85 9.67 -7.56
CA ALA A 13 -17.06 11.12 -7.69
C ALA A 13 -17.58 11.44 -9.11
N LYS A 14 -18.70 12.16 -9.22
CA LYS A 14 -19.27 12.56 -10.52
C LYS A 14 -18.81 13.97 -10.88
N LEU A 15 -18.07 14.11 -11.98
CA LEU A 15 -17.68 15.39 -12.54
C LEU A 15 -18.40 15.58 -13.89
N TRP A 16 -19.21 16.63 -14.00
CA TRP A 16 -19.89 16.98 -15.25
C TRP A 16 -19.03 18.00 -15.99
N LEU A 17 -18.46 17.62 -17.14
CA LEU A 17 -17.73 18.56 -18.01
C LEU A 17 -18.33 18.55 -19.41
N ALA A 18 -18.31 19.72 -20.07
CA ALA A 18 -18.73 19.88 -21.46
C ALA A 18 -17.65 19.40 -22.47
N GLN A 19 -16.49 18.94 -22.00
CA GLN A 19 -15.35 18.50 -22.81
C GLN A 19 -14.62 17.31 -22.14
N ASN A 20 -13.73 16.65 -22.89
CA ASN A 20 -13.00 15.47 -22.43
C ASN A 20 -12.16 15.77 -21.17
N LEU A 21 -12.28 14.92 -20.15
CA LEU A 21 -11.47 14.94 -18.94
C LEU A 21 -10.36 13.89 -19.06
N THR A 22 -9.11 14.35 -19.06
CA THR A 22 -7.95 13.46 -18.91
C THR A 22 -7.48 13.52 -17.47
N VAL A 23 -7.69 12.43 -16.72
CA VAL A 23 -7.09 12.26 -15.39
C VAL A 23 -5.83 11.43 -15.56
N SER A 24 -4.67 12.07 -15.40
CA SER A 24 -3.39 11.35 -15.30
C SER A 24 -3.11 11.11 -13.82
N LEU A 25 -3.27 9.87 -13.38
CA LEU A 25 -2.77 9.43 -12.09
C LEU A 25 -1.33 8.95 -12.34
N PRO A 26 -0.29 9.73 -11.97
CA PRO A 26 1.05 9.16 -11.97
C PRO A 26 1.00 7.94 -11.07
N SER A 27 1.45 6.80 -11.58
CA SER A 27 1.41 5.52 -10.88
C SER A 27 1.77 5.70 -9.40
N ILE A 28 0.88 5.28 -8.51
CA ILE A 28 1.13 5.22 -7.06
C ILE A 28 2.16 4.16 -6.67
N ALA A 29 2.91 3.62 -7.63
CA ALA A 29 4.07 2.77 -7.39
C ALA A 29 5.26 3.61 -6.86
N GLN A 30 5.08 4.23 -5.69
CA GLN A 30 6.20 4.42 -4.79
C GLN A 30 6.28 3.16 -3.92
N GLY A 31 7.43 2.49 -3.96
CA GLY A 31 7.72 1.49 -2.94
C GLY A 31 7.69 2.12 -1.56
N PHE A 32 7.51 1.30 -0.54
CA PHE A 32 7.56 1.71 0.86
C PHE A 32 8.78 1.07 1.53
N VAL A 33 9.20 1.66 2.65
CA VAL A 33 10.22 1.07 3.53
C VAL A 33 9.51 0.44 4.72
N MET A 34 9.82 -0.83 5.00
CA MET A 34 9.48 -1.47 6.27
C MET A 34 10.70 -1.43 7.18
N ASN A 35 10.63 -0.63 8.24
CA ASN A 35 11.64 -0.65 9.29
C ASN A 35 11.34 -1.80 10.25
N GLY A 36 12.39 -2.50 10.69
CA GLY A 36 12.27 -3.48 11.76
C GLY A 36 11.84 -2.85 13.09
N GLU A 37 11.32 -3.67 13.99
CA GLU A 37 10.81 -3.24 15.31
C GLU A 37 11.97 -2.82 16.23
N SER A 38 12.99 -3.69 16.39
CA SER A 38 14.17 -3.42 17.21
C SER A 38 15.48 -3.70 16.47
N ALA A 39 16.56 -3.12 17.01
CA ALA A 39 17.91 -3.30 16.47
C ALA A 39 18.39 -4.74 16.75
N GLY A 40 18.71 -5.46 15.68
CA GLY A 40 19.19 -6.85 15.77
C GLY A 40 18.14 -7.91 15.43
N ASP A 41 16.87 -7.55 15.20
CA ASP A 41 15.82 -8.51 14.83
C ASP A 41 16.00 -9.13 13.44
N GLU A 42 16.87 -8.54 12.63
CA GLU A 42 17.14 -8.95 11.25
C GLU A 42 15.86 -8.96 10.39
N SER A 43 14.99 -7.97 10.60
CA SER A 43 13.78 -7.76 9.77
C SER A 43 14.16 -7.58 8.30
N GLY A 44 13.50 -8.33 7.42
CA GLY A 44 13.82 -8.31 5.98
C GLY A 44 14.87 -9.32 5.54
N TYR A 45 15.35 -10.20 6.43
CA TYR A 45 16.34 -11.23 6.09
C TYR A 45 15.85 -12.19 4.98
N SER A 46 14.54 -12.46 4.92
CA SER A 46 13.92 -13.27 3.87
C SER A 46 12.55 -12.74 3.50
N ALA A 47 12.11 -13.01 2.27
CA ALA A 47 10.77 -12.69 1.80
C ALA A 47 10.23 -13.77 0.84
N SER A 48 8.92 -13.96 0.83
CA SER A 48 8.20 -14.84 -0.11
C SER A 48 6.83 -14.26 -0.44
N SER A 49 6.32 -14.60 -1.63
CA SER A 49 4.89 -14.44 -1.94
C SER A 49 4.06 -15.35 -1.04
N ALA A 50 2.88 -14.88 -0.63
CA ALA A 50 1.89 -15.62 0.14
C ALA A 50 0.56 -15.85 -0.61
N GLY A 51 0.39 -15.22 -1.78
CA GLY A 51 -0.91 -15.09 -2.45
C GLY A 51 -1.83 -14.12 -1.71
N ASP A 52 -3.05 -13.90 -2.18
CA ASP A 52 -4.06 -13.07 -1.51
C ASP A 52 -4.66 -13.81 -0.29
N VAL A 53 -4.13 -13.55 0.90
CA VAL A 53 -4.53 -14.18 2.16
C VAL A 53 -5.76 -13.51 2.76
N ASN A 54 -5.95 -12.21 2.52
CA ASN A 54 -6.99 -11.41 3.17
C ASN A 54 -8.24 -11.14 2.29
N GLY A 55 -8.18 -11.44 1.00
CA GLY A 55 -9.30 -11.38 0.05
C GLY A 55 -9.53 -10.00 -0.58
N ASP A 56 -8.53 -9.11 -0.62
CA ASP A 56 -8.66 -7.78 -1.23
C ASP A 56 -8.34 -7.74 -2.73
N GLY A 57 -7.89 -8.86 -3.29
CA GLY A 57 -7.54 -9.03 -4.69
C GLY A 57 -6.08 -8.68 -5.03
N LEU A 58 -5.21 -8.47 -4.04
CA LEU A 58 -3.77 -8.27 -4.20
C LEU A 58 -2.99 -9.43 -3.58
N ASP A 59 -1.91 -9.88 -4.22
CA ASP A 59 -1.02 -10.90 -3.64
C ASP A 59 -0.27 -10.33 -2.42
N ASP A 60 -0.33 -11.03 -1.29
CA ASP A 60 0.38 -10.68 -0.06
C ASP A 60 1.84 -11.17 -0.07
N LEU A 61 2.62 -10.60 0.86
CA LEU A 61 4.02 -10.92 1.11
C LEU A 61 4.24 -11.34 2.56
N ILE A 62 5.09 -12.35 2.77
CA ILE A 62 5.64 -12.71 4.07
C ILE A 62 7.09 -12.23 4.13
N VAL A 63 7.45 -11.54 5.21
CA VAL A 63 8.80 -11.04 5.48
C VAL A 63 9.28 -11.60 6.82
N GLY A 64 10.46 -12.22 6.82
CA GLY A 64 11.05 -12.83 8.02
C GLY A 64 11.94 -11.87 8.81
N ALA A 65 11.88 -11.99 10.14
CA ALA A 65 12.77 -11.35 11.11
C ALA A 65 13.25 -12.45 12.10
N TYR A 66 14.28 -13.19 11.73
CA TYR A 66 14.59 -14.47 12.39
C TYR A 66 15.21 -14.33 13.79
N GLN A 67 15.68 -13.14 14.16
CA GLN A 67 16.22 -12.85 15.49
C GLN A 67 15.23 -12.08 16.37
N ALA A 68 14.01 -11.80 15.89
CA ALA A 68 13.02 -11.07 16.67
C ALA A 68 12.63 -11.83 17.95
N ASP A 69 12.63 -11.14 19.09
CA ASP A 69 12.07 -11.65 20.35
C ASP A 69 10.59 -11.25 20.44
N PRO A 70 9.65 -12.21 20.49
CA PRO A 70 8.22 -11.91 20.60
C PRO A 70 7.80 -11.28 21.94
N ASN A 71 8.70 -11.13 22.91
CA ASN A 71 8.42 -10.57 24.24
C ASN A 71 9.13 -9.24 24.55
N SER A 72 9.74 -8.60 23.54
CA SER A 72 10.38 -7.28 23.69
C SER A 72 9.45 -6.21 24.25
#